data_AF-A0A533XWW8-F1
#
_entry.id   AF-A0A533XWW8-F1
#
_cell.length_a   1.000
_cell.length_b   1.000
_cell.length_c   1.000
_cell.angle_alpha   90.00
_cell.angle_beta   90.00
_cell.angle_gamma   90.00
#
_symmetry.space_group_name_H-M   'P 1'
#
loop_
_entity.id
_entity.type
_entity.pdbx_description
1 polymer ?
#
loop_
_entity_poly.entity_id
_entity_poly.type
_entity_poly.pdbx_seq_one_letter_code
_entity_poly.pdbx_strand_id
1 'polypeptide(L)'
;MAIATRQANFTLPEDLLKELKRAVPKGEQSKVVGEALRNELKRIKFKKALRTSFGAWKDGRHPDLAKGTRLFVRSLRKSTRLKRLASR
;
A
#
# COMPACT_ATOMS: atom_id res chain seq x y z
N MET A 1 -15.70 6.67 -15.08
CA MET A 1 -16.14 5.27 -15.23
C MET A 1 -17.15 4.97 -14.13
N ALA A 2 -18.38 4.60 -14.47
CA ALA A 2 -19.38 4.22 -13.47
C ALA A 2 -18.90 2.95 -12.74
N ILE A 3 -18.78 3.03 -11.42
CA ILE A 3 -18.35 1.89 -10.59
C ILE A 3 -19.55 0.96 -10.49
N ALA A 4 -19.51 -0.17 -11.20
CA ALA A 4 -20.54 -1.20 -11.09
C ALA A 4 -20.58 -1.76 -9.67
N THR A 5 -21.72 -1.61 -8.99
CA THR A 5 -21.96 -2.16 -7.65
C THR A 5 -22.56 -3.56 -7.80
N ARG A 6 -22.02 -4.54 -7.07
CA ARG A 6 -22.55 -5.91 -6.98
C ARG A 6 -22.89 -6.20 -5.53
N GLN A 7 -24.04 -6.84 -5.30
CA GLN A 7 -24.41 -7.33 -3.99
C GLN A 7 -23.52 -8.51 -3.61
N ALA A 8 -22.96 -8.48 -2.41
CA ALA A 8 -22.18 -9.58 -1.86
C ALA A 8 -22.98 -10.24 -0.74
N ASN A 9 -23.12 -11.57 -0.82
CA ASN A 9 -23.83 -12.36 0.17
C ASN A 9 -22.84 -12.79 1.25
N PHE A 10 -22.68 -11.98 2.29
CA PHE A 10 -21.92 -12.34 3.48
C PHE A 10 -22.72 -12.05 4.73
N THR A 11 -22.53 -12.86 5.77
CA THR A 11 -23.22 -12.73 7.04
C THR A 11 -22.49 -11.68 7.89
N LEU A 12 -23.27 -10.84 8.56
CA LEU A 12 -22.79 -9.87 9.54
C LEU A 12 -23.45 -10.17 10.89
N PRO A 13 -22.72 -10.02 12.00
CA PRO A 13 -23.31 -10.09 13.33
C PRO A 13 -24.46 -9.09 13.50
N GLU A 14 -25.54 -9.53 14.16
CA GLU A 14 -26.77 -8.73 14.29
C GLU A 14 -26.58 -7.49 15.16
N ASP A 15 -25.77 -7.61 16.21
CA ASP A 15 -25.30 -6.53 17.07
C ASP A 15 -24.59 -5.42 16.27
N LEU A 16 -23.65 -5.80 15.40
CA LEU A 16 -22.92 -4.85 14.55
C LEU A 16 -23.85 -4.16 13.53
N LEU A 17 -24.81 -4.90 12.96
CA LEU A 17 -25.81 -4.32 12.07
C LEU A 17 -26.75 -3.34 12.79
N LYS A 18 -27.13 -3.63 14.03
CA LYS A 18 -27.95 -2.72 14.86
C LYS A 18 -27.17 -1.44 15.18
N GLU A 19 -25.90 -1.55 15.53
CA GLU A 19 -25.04 -0.39 15.78
C GLU A 19 -24.87 0.47 14.52
N LEU A 20 -24.57 -0.16 13.37
CA LEU A 20 -24.46 0.55 12.09
C LEU A 20 -25.75 1.29 11.72
N LYS A 21 -26.91 0.66 11.93
CA LYS A 21 -28.22 1.29 11.66
C LYS A 21 -28.53 2.45 12.61
N ARG A 22 -28.00 2.44 13.83
CA ARG A 22 -28.14 3.54 14.80
C ARG A 22 -27.20 4.70 14.49
N ALA A 23 -25.97 4.40 14.09
CA ALA A 23 -24.93 5.39 13.84
C ALA A 23 -25.02 6.04 12.44
N VAL A 24 -25.52 5.32 11.43
CA VAL A 24 -25.46 5.76 10.02
C VAL A 24 -26.86 5.80 9.39
N PRO A 25 -27.24 6.93 8.74
CA PRO A 25 -28.50 7.06 8.02
C PRO A 25 -28.70 6.01 6.93
N LYS A 26 -29.97 5.71 6.62
CA LYS A 26 -30.34 4.82 5.51
C LYS A 26 -29.82 5.42 4.19
N GLY A 27 -29.07 4.63 3.41
CA GLY A 27 -28.47 5.04 2.14
C GLY A 27 -26.94 5.24 2.19
N GLU A 28 -26.38 5.60 3.35
CA GLU A 28 -24.92 5.77 3.50
C GLU A 28 -24.23 4.50 4.03
N GLN A 29 -25.00 3.55 4.54
CA GLN A 29 -24.49 2.30 5.14
C GLN A 29 -23.58 1.52 4.18
N SER A 30 -23.97 1.38 2.90
CA SER A 30 -23.16 0.70 1.89
C SER A 30 -21.84 1.41 1.61
N LYS A 31 -21.82 2.75 1.71
CA LYS A 31 -20.60 3.55 1.54
C LYS A 31 -19.64 3.34 2.70
N VAL A 32 -20.16 3.43 3.94
CA VAL A 32 -19.38 3.23 5.17
C VAL A 32 -18.78 1.82 5.21
N VAL A 33 -19.58 0.79 4.93
CA VAL A 33 -19.09 -0.61 4.87
C VAL A 33 -18.04 -0.77 3.76
N GLY A 34 -18.26 -0.17 2.59
CA GLY A 34 -17.30 -0.22 1.48
C GLY A 34 -15.97 0.46 1.82
N GLU A 35 -16.00 1.60 2.50
CA GLU A 35 -14.80 2.32 2.94
C GLU A 35 -14.05 1.56 4.04
N ALA A 36 -14.76 1.04 5.04
CA ALA A 36 -14.17 0.20 6.08
C ALA A 36 -13.50 -1.05 5.49
N LEU A 37 -14.18 -1.74 4.57
CA LEU A 37 -13.64 -2.90 3.87
C LEU A 37 -12.38 -2.55 3.07
N ARG A 38 -12.38 -1.42 2.35
CA ARG A 38 -11.18 -0.95 1.62
C ARG A 38 -10.01 -0.70 2.55
N ASN A 39 -10.25 -0.10 3.70
CA ASN A 39 -9.21 0.21 4.68
C ASN A 39 -8.63 -1.07 5.30
N GLU A 40 -9.48 -2.02 5.68
CA GLU A 40 -9.00 -3.30 6.22
C GLU A 40 -8.27 -4.13 5.16
N LEU A 41 -8.74 -4.16 3.91
CA LEU A 41 -8.00 -4.82 2.83
C LEU A 41 -6.62 -4.19 2.58
N LYS A 42 -6.52 -2.85 2.64
CA LYS A 42 -5.22 -2.16 2.57
C LYS A 42 -4.32 -2.57 3.73
N ARG A 43 -4.85 -2.64 4.95
CA ARG A 43 -4.11 -3.05 6.16
C ARG A 43 -3.58 -4.48 6.05
N ILE A 44 -4.41 -5.42 5.59
CA ILE A 44 -4.00 -6.82 5.37
C ILE A 44 -2.91 -6.90 4.30
N LYS A 45 -3.10 -6.22 3.16
CA LYS A 45 -2.10 -6.17 2.08
C LYS A 45 -0.78 -5.58 2.58
N PHE A 46 -0.84 -4.51 3.36
CA PHE A 46 0.35 -3.87 3.92
C PHE A 46 1.10 -4.79 4.88
N LYS A 47 0.40 -5.45 5.81
CA LYS A 47 1.01 -6.45 6.70
C LYS A 47 1.69 -7.58 5.92
N LYS A 48 1.02 -8.08 4.87
CA LYS A 48 1.59 -9.11 4.00
C LYS A 48 2.84 -8.60 3.29
N ALA A 49 2.79 -7.38 2.74
CA ALA A 49 3.92 -6.74 2.07
C ALA A 49 5.10 -6.58 3.03
N LEU A 50 4.89 -6.06 4.25
CA LEU A 50 5.93 -5.94 5.26
C LEU A 50 6.58 -7.28 5.58
N ARG A 51 5.79 -8.33 5.79
CA ARG A 51 6.34 -9.67 6.08
C ARG A 51 7.16 -10.22 4.91
N THR A 52 6.71 -10.00 3.68
CA THR A 52 7.42 -10.48 2.48
C THR A 52 8.65 -9.63 2.15
N SER A 53 8.59 -8.32 2.39
CA SER A 53 9.68 -7.38 2.08
C SER A 53 10.72 -7.28 3.18
N PHE A 54 10.41 -7.76 4.40
CA PHE A 54 11.36 -7.84 5.49
C PHE A 54 12.57 -8.70 5.10
N GLY A 55 13.76 -8.09 5.05
CA GLY A 55 14.98 -8.76 4.59
C GLY A 55 15.09 -8.93 3.07
N ALA A 56 14.24 -8.30 2.27
CA ALA A 56 14.41 -8.27 0.81
C ALA A 56 15.73 -7.57 0.39
N TRP A 57 16.22 -6.64 1.20
CA TRP A 57 17.45 -5.88 0.97
C TRP A 57 18.64 -6.49 1.72
N LYS A 58 18.82 -7.82 1.61
CA LYS A 58 20.01 -8.52 2.14
C LYS A 58 21.07 -8.66 1.05
N ASP A 59 22.34 -8.59 1.44
CA ASP A 59 23.51 -8.60 0.54
C ASP A 59 23.51 -9.82 -0.41
N GLY A 60 23.05 -10.98 0.07
CA GLY A 60 22.96 -12.20 -0.74
C GLY A 60 21.94 -12.16 -1.89
N ARG A 61 20.98 -11.23 -1.88
CA ARG A 61 19.98 -11.06 -2.97
C ARG A 61 20.30 -9.87 -3.87
N HIS A 62 21.14 -8.94 -3.40
CA HIS A 62 21.52 -7.72 -4.10
C HIS A 62 23.01 -7.42 -3.87
N PRO A 63 23.91 -8.02 -4.67
CA PRO A 63 25.34 -7.74 -4.58
C PRO A 63 25.67 -6.26 -4.85
N ASP A 64 24.84 -5.57 -5.62
CA ASP A 64 24.95 -4.13 -5.92
C ASP A 64 24.79 -3.25 -4.66
N LEU A 65 24.10 -3.77 -3.64
CA LEU A 65 23.85 -3.10 -2.37
C LEU A 65 24.86 -3.50 -1.28
N ALA A 66 25.78 -4.43 -1.55
CA ALA A 66 26.74 -4.95 -0.57
C ALA A 66 27.72 -3.87 -0.04
N LYS A 67 28.02 -2.85 -0.86
CA LYS A 67 28.83 -1.68 -0.43
C LYS A 67 28.01 -0.67 0.38
N GLY A 68 26.76 -0.98 0.71
CA GLY A 68 25.82 -0.13 1.43
C GLY A 68 24.95 0.72 0.52
N THR A 69 23.69 0.91 0.94
CA THR A 69 22.66 1.63 0.20
C THR A 69 23.06 3.06 -0.18
N ARG A 70 23.87 3.73 0.66
CA ARG A 70 24.33 5.11 0.40
C ARG A 70 25.20 5.20 -0.85
N LEU A 71 26.13 4.27 -1.04
CA LEU A 71 27.03 4.27 -2.21
C LEU A 71 26.25 3.90 -3.49
N PHE A 72 25.31 2.97 -3.40
CA PHE A 72 24.40 2.63 -4.48
C PHE A 72 23.52 3.82 -4.92
N VAL A 73 22.89 4.55 -3.98
CA VAL A 73 22.11 5.74 -4.32
C VAL A 73 23.00 6.84 -4.91
N ARG A 74 24.26 6.96 -4.47
CA ARG A 74 25.23 7.92 -5.02
C ARG A 74 25.63 7.56 -6.46
N SER A 75 25.76 6.28 -6.81
CA SER A 75 26.08 5.87 -8.19
C SER A 75 24.89 6.07 -9.14
N LEU A 76 23.66 5.87 -8.67
CA LEU A 76 22.44 6.16 -9.44
C LEU A 76 22.27 7.66 -9.72
N ARG A 77 22.65 8.50 -8.77
CA ARG A 77 22.70 9.96 -8.95
C ARG A 77 23.87 10.32 -9.87
N LYS A 78 23.73 10.06 -11.17
CA LYS A 78 24.57 10.68 -12.21
C LYS A 78 24.44 12.18 -12.07
N SER A 79 25.41 12.82 -11.39
CA SER A 79 25.42 14.28 -11.33
C SER A 79 25.60 14.80 -12.77
N THR A 80 24.65 15.60 -13.24
CA THR A 80 24.79 16.35 -14.50
C THR A 80 25.95 17.35 -14.44
N ARG A 81 26.46 17.65 -13.23
CA ARG A 81 27.65 18.48 -13.00
C ARG A 81 28.90 17.89 -13.65
N LEU A 82 29.12 16.57 -13.57
CA LEU A 82 30.26 15.92 -14.24
C LEU A 82 30.12 15.93 -15.76
N LYS A 83 28.89 15.82 -16.29
CA LYS A 83 28.63 15.91 -17.74
C LYS A 83 28.91 17.32 -18.31
N ARG A 84 28.66 18.38 -17.53
CA ARG A 84 28.93 19.77 -17.96
C ARG A 84 30.42 20.14 -17.94
N LEU A 85 31.21 19.50 -17.08
CA LEU A 85 32.66 19.74 -17.02
C LEU A 85 33.41 19.01 -18.15
N ALA A 86 32.87 17.89 -18.66
CA ALA A 86 33.44 17.15 -19.78
C ALA A 86 33.07 17.71 -21.17
N SER A 87 32.20 18.72 -21.23
CA SER A 87 31.76 19.39 -22.46
C SER A 87 32.34 20.80 -22.62
N ARG A 88 33.44 21.08 -21.94
CA ARG A 88 34.25 22.30 -22.02
C ARG A 88 35.68 21.91 -22.35
#